data_AF-A0A1E3YJJ7-F1
#
_entry.id   AF-A0A1E3YJJ7-F1
#
_cell.length_a   1.000
_cell.length_b   1.000
_cell.length_c   1.000
_cell.angle_alpha   90.00
_cell.angle_beta   90.00
_cell.angle_gamma   90.00
#
_symmetry.space_group_name_H-M   'P 1'
#
loop_
_entity.id
_entity.type
_entity.pdbx_description
1 polymer ?
#
loop_
_entity_poly.entity_id
_entity_poly.type
_entity_poly.pdbx_seq_one_letter_code
_entity_poly.pdbx_strand_id
1 'polypeptide(L)'
;MLAILSVLFKLAGVGFLCIAALGVIKLADSFQRMHAATKAGTLGAGLVIIGSVIAHGALDATVMGILTVVFLLLTVPVAGHLLGRAAYVSGAQLTLSHDDALDGVLTRADQSLGKRSDWISVAPKVQTADNRDKAPQPKPAPRNDMPVLPALEAVRFAVIDGQVAHVAERAGAIAKRSGASLSAYTIIDTHAIHAAADQARLRRLIRERASDAISDLKSATAGTDVASILHYDEGDPEAILRCETQPGQTLLVLPCQGWFHHQVEARMDRTTWDPDGLLRLPSCHGGPVLFVGKTPLPDTARTLVVRDCGEDHLAPLVEWALLNNLWEVTDIVHVAEKQIKDGGVPEVADRFGCGYTRHAAPDSVCGIPPGIVGLRAVVLGRTPRPLRTNWFGAPWLNRITPDMAGEVLIMER
;
A
#
# COMPACT_ATOMS: atom_id res chain seq x y z
N MET A 1 23.16 39.23 32.43
CA MET A 1 21.78 39.70 32.16
C MET A 1 21.18 39.07 30.90
N LEU A 2 21.85 39.15 29.73
CA LEU A 2 21.36 38.56 28.47
C LEU A 2 21.15 37.04 28.52
N ALA A 3 22.04 36.30 29.20
CA ALA A 3 21.89 34.85 29.36
C ALA A 3 20.60 34.47 30.11
N ILE A 4 20.27 35.20 31.18
CA ILE A 4 19.04 34.97 31.97
C ILE A 4 17.81 35.27 31.11
N LEU A 5 17.83 36.35 30.34
CA LEU A 5 16.76 36.72 29.43
C LEU A 5 16.55 35.67 28.34
N SER A 6 17.63 35.17 27.74
CA SER A 6 17.58 34.08 26.76
C SER A 6 16.94 32.82 27.32
N VAL A 7 17.36 32.38 28.51
CA VAL A 7 16.81 31.20 29.18
C VAL A 7 15.33 31.39 29.50
N LEU A 8 14.93 32.57 29.95
CA LEU A 8 13.52 32.87 30.25
C LEU A 8 12.64 32.75 29.00
N PHE A 9 13.07 33.33 27.87
CA PHE A 9 12.35 33.22 26.60
C PHE A 9 12.25 31.77 26.11
N LYS A 10 13.35 31.00 26.19
CA LYS A 10 13.36 29.59 25.81
C LYS A 10 12.43 28.76 26.69
N LEU A 11 12.47 28.95 28.01
CA LEU A 11 11.60 28.22 28.94
C LEU A 11 10.13 28.53 28.71
N ALA A 12 9.78 29.81 28.55
CA ALA A 12 8.41 30.20 28.21
C ALA A 12 7.98 29.57 26.87
N GLY A 13 8.84 29.61 25.86
CA GLY A 13 8.59 29.02 24.55
C GLY A 13 8.36 27.50 24.60
N VAL A 14 9.20 26.78 25.33
CA VAL A 14 9.02 25.34 25.59
C VAL A 14 7.70 25.06 26.31
N GLY A 15 7.35 25.88 27.30
CA GLY A 15 6.05 25.78 27.98
C GLY A 15 4.87 25.86 27.02
N PHE A 16 4.87 26.84 26.10
CA PHE A 16 3.84 26.96 25.06
C PHE A 16 3.85 25.80 24.06
N LEU A 17 5.03 25.28 23.69
CA LEU A 17 5.13 24.09 22.84
C LEU A 17 4.56 22.84 23.52
N CYS A 18 4.78 22.67 24.83
CA CYS A 18 4.16 21.60 25.61
C CYS A 18 2.65 21.75 25.64
N ILE A 19 2.12 22.96 25.84
CA ILE A 19 0.67 23.23 25.78
C ILE A 19 0.12 22.89 24.39
N ALA A 20 0.82 23.28 23.32
CA ALA A 20 0.42 22.95 21.94
C ALA A 20 0.37 21.44 21.71
N ALA A 21 1.41 20.70 22.12
CA ALA A 21 1.47 19.25 22.00
C ALA A 21 0.36 18.55 22.80
N LEU A 22 0.13 18.99 24.05
CA LEU A 22 -0.97 18.48 24.88
C LEU A 22 -2.33 18.77 24.24
N GLY A 23 -2.52 19.96 23.65
CA GLY A 23 -3.74 20.31 22.93
C GLY A 23 -3.99 19.41 21.72
N VAL A 24 -2.95 19.08 20.95
CA VAL A 24 -3.06 18.15 19.81
C VAL A 24 -3.46 16.74 20.25
N ILE A 25 -2.92 16.25 21.37
CA ILE A 25 -3.18 14.90 21.87
C ILE A 25 -4.55 14.80 22.55
N LYS A 26 -4.91 15.80 23.36
CA LYS A 26 -6.06 15.71 24.29
C LYS A 26 -7.36 16.29 23.74
N LEU A 27 -7.32 17.29 22.86
CA LEU A 27 -8.54 17.93 22.37
C LEU A 27 -9.35 16.97 21.50
N ALA A 28 -10.67 17.06 21.58
CA ALA A 28 -11.56 16.06 20.99
C ALA A 28 -11.72 16.23 19.47
N ASP A 29 -11.80 17.47 19.00
CA ASP A 29 -12.06 17.77 17.59
C ASP A 29 -10.83 18.32 16.84
N SER A 30 -10.86 18.20 15.51
CA SER A 30 -9.76 18.61 14.63
C SER A 30 -9.52 20.12 14.64
N PHE A 31 -10.56 20.93 14.87
CA PHE A 31 -10.47 22.39 14.86
C PHE A 31 -9.80 22.92 16.12
N GLN A 32 -10.12 22.33 17.27
CA GLN A 32 -9.51 22.58 18.58
C GLN A 32 -8.05 22.16 18.58
N ARG A 33 -7.72 20.98 18.03
CA ARG A 33 -6.32 20.53 17.88
C ARG A 33 -5.53 21.50 16.99
N MET A 34 -6.11 21.90 15.86
CA MET A 34 -5.51 22.90 14.97
C MET A 34 -5.32 24.25 15.67
N HIS A 35 -6.28 24.71 16.46
CA HIS A 35 -6.16 25.94 17.24
C HIS A 35 -4.99 25.89 18.21
N ALA A 36 -4.86 24.79 18.94
CA ALA A 36 -3.75 24.59 19.88
C ALA A 36 -2.40 24.58 19.14
N ALA A 37 -2.29 23.81 18.04
CA ALA A 37 -1.07 23.71 17.25
C ALA A 37 -0.66 25.06 16.64
N THR A 38 -1.59 25.80 16.07
CA THR A 38 -1.31 27.06 15.36
C THR A 38 -1.00 28.20 16.31
N LYS A 39 -1.78 28.42 17.37
CA LYS A 39 -1.57 29.56 18.28
C LYS A 39 -0.43 29.33 19.26
N ALA A 40 -0.55 28.27 20.07
CA ALA A 40 0.46 27.99 21.09
C ALA A 40 1.77 27.50 20.46
N GLY A 41 1.70 26.74 19.36
CA GLY A 41 2.90 26.28 18.64
C GLY A 41 3.70 27.43 18.03
N THR A 42 3.03 28.38 17.38
CA THR A 42 3.72 29.55 16.77
C THR A 42 4.36 30.44 17.82
N LEU A 43 3.62 30.76 18.89
CA LEU A 43 4.15 31.56 19.99
C LEU A 43 5.33 30.85 20.67
N GLY A 44 5.20 29.54 20.92
CA GLY A 44 6.23 28.73 21.56
C GLY A 44 7.52 28.67 20.73
N ALA A 45 7.40 28.33 19.45
CA ALA A 45 8.55 28.30 18.53
C ALA A 45 9.19 29.68 18.38
N GLY A 46 8.38 30.75 18.23
CA GLY A 46 8.87 32.12 18.15
C GLY A 46 9.67 32.54 19.38
N LEU A 47 9.17 32.25 20.59
CA LEU A 47 9.87 32.55 21.85
C LEU A 47 11.20 31.78 21.98
N VAL A 48 11.25 30.51 21.58
CA VAL A 48 12.49 29.71 21.58
C VAL A 48 13.51 30.31 20.61
N ILE A 49 13.08 30.70 19.41
CA ILE A 49 13.95 31.31 18.39
C ILE A 49 14.48 32.65 18.88
N ILE A 50 13.63 33.52 19.42
CA ILE A 50 14.04 34.82 19.99
C ILE A 50 15.06 34.61 21.12
N GLY A 51 14.78 33.67 22.03
CA GLY A 51 15.74 33.32 23.08
C GLY A 51 17.06 32.79 22.51
N SER A 52 17.03 32.06 21.39
CA SER A 52 18.24 31.57 20.71
C SER A 52 19.06 32.70 20.08
N VAL A 53 18.40 33.68 19.45
CA VAL A 53 19.02 34.88 18.89
C VAL A 53 19.70 35.70 20.00
N ILE A 54 19.03 35.89 21.14
CA ILE A 54 19.61 36.60 22.31
C ILE A 54 20.84 35.87 22.88
N ALA A 55 20.87 34.54 22.83
CA ALA A 55 22.01 33.76 23.32
C ALA A 55 23.26 33.88 22.43
N HIS A 56 23.08 33.84 21.11
CA HIS A 56 24.21 33.80 20.17
C HIS A 56 24.66 35.20 19.75
N GLY A 57 23.75 36.16 19.60
CA GLY A 57 24.04 37.57 19.32
C GLY A 57 24.73 37.87 17.98
N ALA A 58 25.08 36.84 17.20
CA ALA A 58 25.75 36.97 15.92
C ALA A 58 24.76 37.39 14.81
N LEU A 59 25.26 38.09 13.80
CA LEU A 59 24.44 38.69 12.74
C LEU A 59 23.76 37.61 11.87
N ASP A 60 24.47 36.54 11.57
CA ASP A 60 23.97 35.34 10.89
C ASP A 60 22.82 34.67 11.66
N ALA A 61 23.00 34.43 12.96
CA ALA A 61 21.98 33.84 13.83
C ALA A 61 20.74 34.73 13.95
N THR A 62 20.93 36.04 13.99
CA THR A 62 19.84 37.04 14.06
C THR A 62 19.03 37.04 12.76
N VAL A 63 19.70 37.09 11.61
CA VAL A 63 19.05 37.05 10.29
C VAL A 63 18.26 35.75 10.13
N MET A 64 18.88 34.60 10.43
CA MET A 64 18.21 33.29 10.35
C MET A 64 17.02 33.20 11.31
N GLY A 65 17.16 33.71 12.54
CA GLY A 65 16.09 33.72 13.53
C GLY A 65 14.88 34.56 13.07
N ILE A 66 15.12 35.78 12.59
CA ILE A 66 14.06 36.65 12.07
C ILE A 66 13.38 36.00 10.85
N LEU A 67 14.16 35.47 9.91
CA LEU A 67 13.62 34.83 8.72
C LEU A 67 12.77 33.60 9.08
N THR A 68 13.20 32.82 10.08
CA THR A 68 12.43 31.68 10.58
C THR A 68 11.11 32.12 11.20
N VAL A 69 11.10 33.18 12.02
CA VAL A 69 9.87 33.71 12.63
C VAL A 69 8.91 34.25 11.55
N VAL A 70 9.42 35.01 10.58
CA VAL A 70 8.61 35.52 9.46
C VAL A 70 8.03 34.36 8.65
N PHE A 71 8.86 33.37 8.32
CA PHE A 71 8.41 32.18 7.61
C PHE A 71 7.32 31.43 8.37
N LEU A 72 7.46 31.28 9.69
CA LEU A 72 6.45 30.65 10.54
C LEU A 72 5.14 31.45 10.53
N LEU A 73 5.20 32.77 10.66
CA LEU A 73 4.03 33.64 10.63
C LEU A 73 3.31 33.65 9.28
N LEU A 74 4.03 33.41 8.18
CA LEU A 74 3.43 33.30 6.84
C LEU A 74 2.84 31.92 6.58
N THR A 75 3.53 30.87 7.00
CA THR A 75 3.16 29.49 6.67
C THR A 75 2.07 28.92 7.58
N VAL A 76 2.08 29.26 8.88
CA VAL A 76 1.12 28.72 9.83
C VAL A 76 -0.33 29.11 9.50
N PRO A 77 -0.66 30.35 9.09
CA PRO A 77 -2.02 30.69 8.68
C PRO A 77 -2.48 29.94 7.42
N VAL A 78 -1.59 29.74 6.44
CA VAL A 78 -1.89 28.99 5.22
C VAL A 78 -2.17 27.53 5.57
N ALA A 79 -1.29 26.91 6.37
CA ALA A 79 -1.48 25.54 6.85
C ALA A 79 -2.79 25.40 7.65
N GLY A 80 -3.09 26.35 8.54
CA GLY A 80 -4.32 26.39 9.30
C GLY A 80 -5.57 26.51 8.42
N HIS A 81 -5.54 27.35 7.38
CA HIS A 81 -6.67 27.49 6.47
C HIS A 81 -6.92 26.22 5.66
N LEU A 82 -5.86 25.61 5.13
CA LEU A 82 -5.96 24.35 4.38
C LEU A 82 -6.45 23.20 5.27
N LEU A 83 -5.92 23.09 6.49
CA LEU A 83 -6.31 22.06 7.45
C LEU A 83 -7.75 22.24 7.93
N GLY A 84 -8.17 23.49 8.19
CA GLY A 84 -9.55 23.82 8.54
C GLY A 84 -10.53 23.50 7.42
N ARG A 85 -10.21 23.87 6.17
CA ARG A 85 -11.02 23.52 4.99
C ARG A 85 -11.11 22.01 4.80
N ALA A 86 -9.99 21.29 4.92
CA ALA A 86 -9.97 19.84 4.81
C ALA A 86 -10.81 19.17 5.90
N ALA A 87 -10.66 19.60 7.16
CA ALA A 87 -11.46 19.10 8.27
C ALA A 87 -12.96 19.34 8.03
N TYR A 88 -13.34 20.55 7.60
CA TYR A 88 -14.72 20.89 7.30
C TYR A 88 -15.32 20.02 6.18
N VAL A 89 -14.66 19.97 5.01
CA VAL A 89 -15.12 19.19 3.85
C VAL A 89 -15.19 17.69 4.16
N SER A 90 -14.28 17.17 4.99
CA SER A 90 -14.24 15.75 5.39
C SER A 90 -15.39 15.31 6.30
N GLY A 91 -16.29 16.22 6.71
CA GLY A 91 -17.37 15.92 7.64
C GLY A 91 -16.88 15.74 9.09
N ALA A 92 -15.70 16.28 9.44
CA ALA A 92 -15.19 16.21 10.80
C ALA A 92 -16.23 16.77 11.80
N GLN A 93 -16.25 16.20 13.01
CA GLN A 93 -17.20 16.62 14.04
C GLN A 93 -17.01 18.12 14.31
N LEU A 94 -18.10 18.86 14.18
CA LEU A 94 -18.12 20.31 14.31
C LEU A 94 -19.25 20.67 15.27
N THR A 95 -18.91 21.33 16.37
CA THR A 95 -19.88 21.82 17.35
C THR A 95 -19.87 23.34 17.29
N LEU A 96 -20.93 23.92 16.73
CA LEU A 96 -21.11 25.36 16.63
C LEU A 96 -22.14 25.84 17.65
N SER A 97 -21.93 27.02 18.20
CA SER A 97 -22.92 27.71 19.04
C SER A 97 -23.91 28.55 18.23
N HIS A 98 -23.62 28.78 16.95
CA HIS A 98 -24.39 29.59 16.01
C HIS A 98 -24.47 28.88 14.66
N ASP A 99 -25.19 29.48 13.72
CA ASP A 99 -25.33 28.96 12.36
C ASP A 99 -23.99 28.76 11.65
N ASP A 100 -23.94 27.74 10.80
CA ASP A 100 -22.76 27.40 10.03
C ASP A 100 -22.59 28.35 8.85
N ALA A 101 -21.68 29.32 8.99
CA ALA A 101 -21.36 30.30 7.95
C ALA A 101 -20.74 29.68 6.68
N LEU A 102 -20.29 28.42 6.73
CA LEU A 102 -19.74 27.71 5.59
C LEU A 102 -20.77 26.80 4.91
N ASP A 103 -21.98 26.69 5.48
CA ASP A 103 -23.08 25.94 4.87
C ASP A 103 -23.52 26.61 3.55
N GLY A 104 -23.70 25.81 2.51
CA GLY A 104 -23.92 26.28 1.14
C GLY A 104 -22.71 26.93 0.44
N VAL A 105 -21.64 27.30 1.14
CA VAL A 105 -20.39 27.84 0.55
C VAL A 105 -19.41 26.72 0.21
N LEU A 106 -19.22 25.78 1.15
CA LEU A 106 -18.36 24.62 0.98
C LEU A 106 -19.19 23.35 1.12
N THR A 107 -19.07 22.44 0.15
CA THR A 107 -19.71 21.12 0.23
C THR A 107 -19.07 20.32 1.36
N ARG A 108 -19.84 20.07 2.41
CA ARG A 108 -19.45 19.24 3.56
C ARG A 108 -20.00 17.83 3.39
N ALA A 109 -19.19 16.81 3.68
CA ALA A 109 -19.67 15.44 3.73
C ALA A 109 -20.69 15.25 4.86
N ASP A 110 -21.73 14.46 4.58
CA ASP A 110 -22.79 14.05 5.52
C ASP A 110 -22.24 13.26 6.73
N GLN A 111 -21.22 12.45 6.47
CA GLN A 111 -20.55 11.62 7.46
C GLN A 111 -19.06 11.98 7.57
N SER A 112 -18.52 11.84 8.78
CA SER A 112 -17.10 12.06 9.03
C SER A 112 -16.24 11.07 8.26
N LEU A 113 -15.03 11.50 7.88
CA LEU A 113 -14.04 10.65 7.22
C LEU A 113 -13.84 9.34 7.97
N GLY A 114 -13.79 9.38 9.31
CA GLY A 114 -13.69 8.19 10.17
C GLY A 114 -14.82 7.18 9.93
N LYS A 115 -16.08 7.62 9.96
CA LYS A 115 -17.25 6.76 9.68
C LYS A 115 -17.27 6.26 8.24
N ARG A 116 -16.92 7.14 7.30
CA ARG A 116 -16.76 6.78 5.89
C ARG A 116 -15.56 5.89 5.63
N SER A 117 -14.62 5.78 6.56
CA SER A 117 -13.47 4.88 6.52
C SER A 117 -13.64 3.69 7.47
N ASP A 118 -14.77 3.56 8.18
CA ASP A 118 -15.00 2.44 9.09
C ASP A 118 -15.11 1.11 8.31
N TRP A 119 -15.40 1.16 7.00
CA TRP A 119 -15.27 -0.01 6.12
C TRP A 119 -13.81 -0.41 5.83
N ILE A 120 -12.83 0.44 6.19
CA ILE A 120 -11.37 0.21 6.09
C ILE A 120 -10.80 -0.29 7.43
N SER A 121 -11.60 -0.32 8.51
CA SER A 121 -11.17 -0.78 9.84
C SER A 121 -10.98 -2.31 9.90
N VAL A 122 -9.84 -2.80 9.41
CA VAL A 122 -9.25 -4.08 9.84
C VAL A 122 -8.56 -3.86 11.18
N ALA A 123 -9.37 -3.66 12.22
CA ALA A 123 -8.96 -3.89 13.60
C ALA A 123 -10.17 -4.54 14.28
N PRO A 124 -10.05 -5.75 14.84
CA PRO A 124 -11.17 -6.34 15.55
C PRO A 124 -11.49 -5.41 16.72
N LYS A 125 -12.73 -4.94 16.77
CA LYS A 125 -13.31 -4.32 17.98
C LYS A 125 -13.07 -5.31 19.12
N VAL A 126 -12.14 -4.98 20.00
CA VAL A 126 -12.07 -5.61 21.32
C VAL A 126 -13.32 -5.12 22.05
N GLN A 127 -14.39 -5.90 21.90
CA GLN A 127 -15.54 -5.80 22.77
C GLN A 127 -15.07 -6.27 24.15
N THR A 128 -14.81 -5.33 25.04
CA THR A 128 -14.84 -5.61 26.48
C THR A 128 -16.28 -5.93 26.84
N ALA A 129 -16.67 -7.19 26.64
CA ALA A 129 -17.91 -7.73 27.12
C ALA A 129 -17.69 -8.35 28.49
N ASP A 130 -18.51 -7.87 29.41
CA ASP A 130 -18.66 -8.23 30.80
C ASP A 130 -18.71 -9.74 31.03
N ASN A 131 -18.12 -10.15 32.14
CA ASN A 131 -17.95 -11.51 32.58
C ASN A 131 -19.21 -11.94 33.33
N ARG A 132 -20.05 -12.78 32.71
CA ARG A 132 -20.89 -13.76 33.43
C ARG A 132 -21.56 -14.78 32.52
N ASP A 133 -21.48 -16.02 33.00
CA ASP A 133 -22.24 -17.23 32.69
C ASP A 133 -21.77 -18.17 31.58
N LYS A 134 -21.47 -19.39 32.05
CA LYS A 134 -20.84 -20.55 31.42
C LYS A 134 -21.77 -21.25 30.42
N ALA A 135 -21.18 -21.71 29.31
CA ALA A 135 -21.32 -23.09 28.84
C ALA A 135 -19.98 -23.54 28.20
N PRO A 136 -19.50 -24.79 28.42
CA PRO A 136 -18.23 -25.24 27.87
C PRO A 136 -18.37 -25.44 26.36
N GLN A 137 -17.69 -24.61 25.56
CA GLN A 137 -17.51 -24.90 24.15
C GLN A 137 -16.56 -26.11 24.01
N PRO A 138 -16.87 -27.09 23.14
CA PRO A 138 -15.98 -28.19 22.87
C PRO A 138 -14.71 -27.66 22.23
N LYS A 139 -13.57 -27.99 22.85
CA LYS A 139 -12.22 -27.80 22.34
C LYS A 139 -12.15 -28.37 20.92
N PRO A 140 -11.87 -27.59 19.85
CA PRO A 140 -11.58 -28.17 18.56
C PRO A 140 -10.31 -29.00 18.71
N ALA A 141 -10.44 -30.31 18.46
CA ALA A 141 -9.31 -31.21 18.30
C ALA A 141 -8.44 -30.72 17.13
N PRO A 142 -7.11 -31.01 17.14
CA PRO A 142 -6.21 -30.57 16.09
C PRO A 142 -6.62 -31.28 14.79
N ARG A 143 -7.04 -30.50 13.79
CA ARG A 143 -7.36 -31.02 12.47
C ARG A 143 -6.17 -30.73 11.57
N ASN A 144 -5.42 -31.78 11.28
CA ASN A 144 -4.17 -31.76 10.53
C ASN A 144 -4.42 -31.94 9.02
N ASP A 145 -5.38 -31.18 8.49
CA ASP A 145 -5.68 -31.16 7.06
C ASP A 145 -5.34 -29.75 6.56
N MET A 146 -4.14 -29.56 5.99
CA MET A 146 -3.82 -28.29 5.34
C MET A 146 -4.89 -27.98 4.28
N PRO A 147 -5.47 -26.76 4.24
CA PRO A 147 -6.46 -26.41 3.23
C PRO A 147 -5.79 -26.37 1.86
N VAL A 148 -5.93 -27.45 1.07
CA VAL A 148 -5.34 -27.58 -0.26
C VAL A 148 -6.03 -26.62 -1.24
N LEU A 149 -5.25 -25.79 -1.93
CA LEU A 149 -5.75 -24.96 -3.02
C LEU A 149 -6.01 -25.83 -4.26
N PRO A 150 -7.10 -25.60 -5.00
CA PRO A 150 -7.44 -26.33 -6.22
C PRO A 150 -6.42 -26.11 -7.34
N ALA A 151 -6.44 -26.97 -8.37
CA ALA A 151 -5.59 -26.83 -9.54
C ALA A 151 -5.88 -25.52 -10.29
N LEU A 152 -4.85 -24.96 -10.93
CA LEU A 152 -4.97 -23.72 -11.71
C LEU A 152 -5.71 -23.99 -13.02
N GLU A 153 -6.90 -23.40 -13.17
CA GLU A 153 -7.77 -23.55 -14.35
C GLU A 153 -7.68 -22.35 -15.29
N ALA A 154 -7.41 -21.15 -14.74
CA ALA A 154 -7.37 -19.91 -15.51
C ALA A 154 -6.24 -18.97 -15.07
N VAL A 155 -5.51 -18.43 -16.04
CA VAL A 155 -4.54 -17.36 -15.86
C VAL A 155 -5.10 -16.09 -16.49
N ARG A 156 -5.29 -15.06 -15.68
CA ARG A 156 -5.70 -13.73 -16.12
C ARG A 156 -4.52 -12.81 -16.01
N PHE A 157 -4.34 -11.88 -16.95
CA PHE A 157 -3.29 -10.87 -16.82
C PHE A 157 -3.73 -9.49 -17.26
N ALA A 158 -3.16 -8.47 -16.63
CA ALA A 158 -3.46 -7.08 -16.94
C ALA A 158 -2.64 -6.57 -18.13
N VAL A 159 -3.30 -5.86 -19.03
CA VAL A 159 -2.70 -5.17 -20.18
C VAL A 159 -2.60 -3.69 -19.83
N ILE A 160 -1.40 -3.26 -19.45
CA ILE A 160 -1.11 -1.87 -19.05
C ILE A 160 0.01 -1.34 -19.95
N ASP A 161 -0.17 -0.11 -20.45
CA ASP A 161 0.79 0.53 -21.36
C ASP A 161 2.21 0.55 -20.76
N GLY A 162 3.20 0.28 -21.62
CA GLY A 162 4.62 0.19 -21.26
C GLY A 162 5.04 -1.07 -20.49
N GLN A 163 4.12 -1.96 -20.10
CA GLN A 163 4.41 -3.17 -19.33
C GLN A 163 3.91 -4.47 -19.98
N VAL A 164 3.32 -4.41 -21.17
CA VAL A 164 2.57 -5.52 -21.78
C VAL A 164 3.43 -6.77 -22.06
N ALA A 165 4.58 -6.60 -22.70
CA ALA A 165 5.33 -7.72 -23.28
C ALA A 165 5.77 -8.76 -22.23
N HIS A 166 6.43 -8.33 -21.15
CA HIS A 166 6.95 -9.25 -20.13
C HIS A 166 5.85 -9.90 -19.29
N VAL A 167 4.75 -9.18 -19.01
CA VAL A 167 3.58 -9.74 -18.32
C VAL A 167 2.90 -10.81 -19.19
N ALA A 168 2.69 -10.51 -20.47
CA ALA A 168 2.05 -11.42 -21.42
C ALA A 168 2.90 -12.68 -21.66
N GLU A 169 4.21 -12.52 -21.85
CA GLU A 169 5.15 -13.64 -22.00
C GLU A 169 5.11 -14.55 -20.76
N ARG A 170 5.14 -13.94 -19.56
CA ARG A 170 5.13 -14.70 -18.31
C ARG A 170 3.81 -15.42 -18.08
N ALA A 171 2.68 -14.75 -18.27
CA ALA A 171 1.35 -15.36 -18.16
C ALA A 171 1.16 -16.49 -19.18
N GLY A 172 1.61 -16.29 -20.43
CA GLY A 172 1.66 -17.31 -21.48
C GLY A 172 2.46 -18.55 -21.10
N ALA A 173 3.66 -18.34 -20.55
CA ALA A 173 4.51 -19.43 -20.09
C ALA A 173 3.87 -20.23 -18.95
N ILE A 174 3.18 -19.57 -18.02
CA ILE A 174 2.48 -20.25 -16.90
C ILE A 174 1.30 -21.04 -17.44
N ALA A 175 0.42 -20.42 -18.22
CA ALA A 175 -0.77 -21.07 -18.79
C ALA A 175 -0.41 -22.31 -19.62
N LYS A 176 0.65 -22.22 -20.44
CA LYS A 176 1.13 -23.36 -21.25
C LYS A 176 1.64 -24.52 -20.39
N ARG A 177 2.30 -24.25 -19.26
CA ARG A 177 2.82 -25.28 -18.35
C ARG A 177 1.73 -25.94 -17.53
N SER A 178 0.78 -25.16 -17.01
CA SER A 178 -0.31 -25.66 -16.19
C SER A 178 -1.48 -26.25 -17.01
N GLY A 179 -1.54 -25.96 -18.31
CA GLY A 179 -2.69 -26.29 -19.15
C GLY A 179 -3.92 -25.40 -18.88
N ALA A 180 -3.73 -24.27 -18.20
CA ALA A 180 -4.79 -23.34 -17.86
C ALA A 180 -5.21 -22.48 -19.06
N SER A 181 -6.46 -22.03 -19.05
CA SER A 181 -6.95 -21.01 -19.98
C SER A 181 -6.25 -19.67 -19.74
N LEU A 182 -6.08 -18.85 -20.78
CA LEU A 182 -5.38 -17.57 -20.69
C LEU A 182 -6.29 -16.43 -21.17
N SER A 183 -6.43 -15.39 -20.35
CA SER A 183 -7.29 -14.23 -20.65
C SER A 183 -6.57 -12.92 -20.36
N ALA A 184 -6.67 -11.98 -21.28
CA ALA A 184 -6.05 -10.65 -21.18
C ALA A 184 -7.10 -9.61 -20.80
N TYR A 185 -6.79 -8.71 -19.86
CA TYR A 185 -7.70 -7.65 -19.42
C TYR A 185 -7.10 -6.27 -19.65
N THR A 186 -7.69 -5.51 -20.58
CA THR A 186 -7.43 -4.09 -20.79
C THR A 186 -8.57 -3.30 -20.15
N ILE A 187 -8.31 -2.66 -19.02
CA ILE A 187 -9.34 -1.94 -18.26
C ILE A 187 -9.03 -0.44 -18.29
N ILE A 188 -10.06 0.36 -18.53
CA ILE A 188 -10.02 1.81 -18.36
C ILE A 188 -10.67 2.17 -17.03
N ASP A 189 -9.87 2.70 -16.11
CA ASP A 189 -10.35 3.11 -14.79
C ASP A 189 -11.24 4.36 -14.87
N THR A 190 -12.52 4.19 -14.60
CA THR A 190 -13.50 5.28 -14.60
C THR A 190 -13.29 6.28 -13.46
N HIS A 191 -12.75 5.85 -12.32
CA HIS A 191 -12.46 6.76 -11.20
C HIS A 191 -11.37 7.76 -11.57
N ALA A 192 -10.34 7.32 -12.31
CA ALA A 192 -9.30 8.20 -12.84
C ALA A 192 -9.89 9.26 -13.79
N ILE A 193 -10.84 8.86 -14.64
CA ILE A 193 -11.54 9.79 -15.55
C ILE A 193 -12.39 10.80 -14.76
N HIS A 194 -13.21 10.32 -13.81
CA HIS A 194 -14.13 11.18 -13.07
C HIS A 194 -13.43 12.18 -12.14
N ALA A 195 -12.22 11.86 -11.69
CA ALA A 195 -11.40 12.73 -10.84
C ALA A 195 -10.69 13.87 -11.60
N ALA A 196 -10.64 13.82 -12.92
CA ALA A 196 -9.94 14.81 -13.73
C ALA A 196 -10.76 16.07 -13.99
N ALA A 197 -10.08 17.22 -14.08
CA ALA A 197 -10.69 18.50 -14.41
C ALA A 197 -11.31 18.50 -15.83
N ASP A 198 -10.68 17.80 -16.77
CA ASP A 198 -11.19 17.59 -18.14
C ASP A 198 -11.33 16.09 -18.43
N GLN A 199 -12.50 15.56 -18.08
CA GLN A 199 -12.82 14.13 -18.20
C GLN A 199 -12.81 13.66 -19.66
N ALA A 200 -13.26 14.50 -20.60
CA ALA A 200 -13.34 14.15 -22.01
C ALA A 200 -11.95 13.98 -22.62
N ARG A 201 -11.05 14.93 -22.34
CA ARG A 201 -9.65 14.84 -22.76
C ARG A 201 -8.94 13.65 -22.14
N LEU A 202 -9.09 13.43 -20.83
CA LEU A 202 -8.42 12.33 -20.15
C LEU A 202 -8.90 10.97 -20.68
N ARG A 203 -10.23 10.78 -20.82
CA ARG A 203 -10.80 9.55 -21.40
C ARG A 203 -10.24 9.28 -22.79
N ARG A 204 -10.11 10.31 -23.65
CA ARG A 204 -9.51 10.16 -24.98
C ARG A 204 -8.06 9.68 -24.91
N LEU A 205 -7.24 10.30 -24.07
CA LEU A 205 -5.83 9.95 -23.91
C LEU A 205 -5.65 8.53 -23.36
N ILE A 206 -6.44 8.14 -22.35
CA ILE A 206 -6.39 6.78 -21.79
C ILE A 206 -6.79 5.75 -22.85
N ARG A 207 -7.83 6.02 -23.64
CA ARG A 207 -8.25 5.13 -24.75
C ARG A 207 -7.18 4.98 -25.82
N GLU A 208 -6.49 6.06 -26.18
CA GLU A 208 -5.38 6.04 -27.13
C GLU A 208 -4.25 5.13 -26.61
N ARG A 209 -3.81 5.33 -25.36
CA ARG A 209 -2.79 4.48 -24.72
C ARG A 209 -3.22 3.03 -24.50
N ALA A 210 -4.49 2.79 -24.19
CA ALA A 210 -5.04 1.45 -24.10
C ALA A 210 -5.03 0.74 -25.46
N SER A 211 -5.31 1.47 -26.55
CA SER A 211 -5.22 0.95 -27.91
C SER A 211 -3.79 0.58 -28.28
N ASP A 212 -2.82 1.43 -27.92
CA ASP A 212 -1.39 1.14 -28.12
C ASP A 212 -0.98 -0.12 -27.35
N ALA A 213 -1.40 -0.25 -26.09
CA ALA A 213 -1.13 -1.43 -25.27
C ALA A 213 -1.75 -2.72 -25.85
N ILE A 214 -2.94 -2.64 -26.45
CA ILE A 214 -3.57 -3.77 -27.17
C ILE A 214 -2.77 -4.11 -28.43
N SER A 215 -2.25 -3.12 -29.15
CA SER A 215 -1.40 -3.34 -30.31
C SER A 215 -0.10 -4.05 -29.92
N ASP A 216 0.54 -3.59 -28.85
CA ASP A 216 1.73 -4.22 -28.27
C ASP A 216 1.43 -5.66 -27.83
N LEU A 217 0.27 -5.90 -27.21
CA LEU A 217 -0.15 -7.25 -26.84
C LEU A 217 -0.22 -8.18 -28.05
N LYS A 218 -0.84 -7.72 -29.15
CA LYS A 218 -0.93 -8.50 -30.39
C LYS A 218 0.45 -8.84 -30.93
N SER A 219 1.39 -7.90 -30.85
CA SER A 219 2.78 -8.14 -31.27
C SER A 219 3.48 -9.17 -30.36
N ALA A 220 3.29 -9.10 -29.05
CA ALA A 220 3.90 -10.00 -28.07
C ALA A 220 3.29 -11.41 -28.07
N THR A 221 2.04 -11.54 -28.53
CA THR A 221 1.28 -12.80 -28.53
C THR A 221 1.06 -13.38 -29.92
N ALA A 222 1.81 -12.94 -30.93
CA ALA A 222 1.67 -13.37 -32.33
C ALA A 222 1.82 -14.88 -32.60
N GLY A 223 2.15 -15.69 -31.58
CA GLY A 223 2.20 -17.17 -31.63
C GLY A 223 1.42 -17.89 -30.54
N THR A 224 0.58 -17.19 -29.78
CA THR A 224 -0.17 -17.74 -28.63
C THR A 224 -1.66 -17.45 -28.85
N ASP A 225 -2.55 -18.39 -28.50
CA ASP A 225 -4.01 -18.25 -28.66
C ASP A 225 -4.63 -17.32 -27.59
N VAL A 226 -3.98 -16.17 -27.34
CA VAL A 226 -4.36 -15.17 -26.32
C VAL A 226 -5.24 -14.08 -26.94
N ALA A 227 -5.07 -13.83 -28.24
CA ALA A 227 -5.85 -12.83 -28.97
C ALA A 227 -7.35 -13.15 -29.01
N SER A 228 -7.73 -14.41 -28.75
CA SER A 228 -9.11 -14.92 -28.76
C SER A 228 -9.88 -14.64 -27.45
N ILE A 229 -9.22 -14.23 -26.35
CA ILE A 229 -9.86 -13.89 -25.06
C ILE A 229 -9.30 -12.58 -24.47
N LEU A 230 -9.38 -11.50 -25.25
CA LEU A 230 -9.11 -10.13 -24.80
C LEU A 230 -10.40 -9.49 -24.28
N HIS A 231 -10.40 -9.11 -23.01
CA HIS A 231 -11.44 -8.32 -22.37
C HIS A 231 -11.05 -6.84 -22.41
N TYR A 232 -11.95 -6.01 -22.92
CA TYR A 232 -11.81 -4.56 -22.90
C TYR A 232 -13.01 -3.97 -22.16
N ASP A 233 -12.75 -3.40 -20.98
CA ASP A 233 -13.79 -2.92 -20.07
C ASP A 233 -13.47 -1.50 -19.59
N GLU A 234 -14.50 -0.68 -19.38
CA GLU A 234 -14.39 0.63 -18.75
C GLU A 234 -15.18 0.61 -17.44
N GLY A 235 -14.49 0.72 -16.31
CA GLY A 235 -15.10 0.52 -15.00
C GLY A 235 -14.09 0.53 -13.85
N ASP A 236 -14.50 -0.04 -12.71
CA ASP A 236 -13.64 -0.21 -11.55
C ASP A 236 -12.76 -1.48 -11.71
N PRO A 237 -11.41 -1.34 -11.81
CA PRO A 237 -10.53 -2.49 -11.97
C PRO A 237 -10.63 -3.50 -10.82
N GLU A 238 -10.91 -3.04 -9.58
CA GLU A 238 -11.03 -3.92 -8.41
C GLU A 238 -12.25 -4.84 -8.53
N ALA A 239 -13.35 -4.32 -9.07
CA ALA A 239 -14.57 -5.09 -9.31
C ALA A 239 -14.42 -6.04 -10.51
N ILE A 240 -13.85 -5.56 -11.62
CA ILE A 240 -13.69 -6.34 -12.86
C ILE A 240 -12.72 -7.51 -12.67
N LEU A 241 -11.61 -7.29 -11.95
CA LEU A 241 -10.59 -8.31 -11.75
C LEU A 241 -10.91 -9.25 -10.59
N ARG A 242 -12.03 -9.09 -9.89
CA ARG A 242 -12.41 -9.96 -8.78
C ARG A 242 -12.56 -11.41 -9.23
N CYS A 243 -12.03 -12.34 -8.44
CA CYS A 243 -12.27 -13.76 -8.62
C CYS A 243 -13.53 -14.15 -7.84
N GLU A 244 -14.55 -14.64 -8.54
CA GLU A 244 -15.76 -15.20 -7.93
C GLU A 244 -15.65 -16.72 -7.69
N THR A 245 -14.60 -17.35 -8.24
CA THR A 245 -14.33 -18.79 -8.10
C THR A 245 -13.52 -19.11 -6.84
N GLN A 246 -13.25 -20.39 -6.58
CA GLN A 246 -12.50 -20.78 -5.38
C GLN A 246 -11.08 -20.20 -5.42
N PRO A 247 -10.54 -19.73 -4.27
CA PRO A 247 -9.17 -19.22 -4.20
C PRO A 247 -8.20 -20.28 -4.73
N GLY A 248 -7.36 -19.92 -5.72
CA GLY A 248 -6.38 -20.83 -6.34
C GLY A 248 -6.79 -21.38 -7.72
N GLN A 249 -8.07 -21.32 -8.12
CA GLN A 249 -8.47 -21.72 -9.48
C GLN A 249 -8.05 -20.70 -10.55
N THR A 250 -8.00 -19.43 -10.15
CA THR A 250 -7.58 -18.31 -11.01
C THR A 250 -6.31 -17.68 -10.48
N LEU A 251 -5.31 -17.51 -11.34
CA LEU A 251 -4.11 -16.71 -11.08
C LEU A 251 -4.23 -15.37 -11.81
N LEU A 252 -4.05 -14.27 -11.09
CA LEU A 252 -3.94 -12.93 -11.70
C LEU A 252 -2.48 -12.54 -11.82
N VAL A 253 -2.03 -12.20 -13.03
CA VAL A 253 -0.66 -11.75 -13.32
C VAL A 253 -0.66 -10.26 -13.61
N LEU A 254 0.13 -9.50 -12.85
CA LEU A 254 0.21 -8.04 -12.91
C LEU A 254 1.66 -7.59 -13.11
N PRO A 255 1.89 -6.41 -13.71
CA PRO A 255 3.19 -5.78 -13.65
C PRO A 255 3.48 -5.26 -12.24
N CYS A 256 4.75 -5.04 -11.92
CA CYS A 256 5.16 -4.40 -10.67
C CYS A 256 4.82 -2.90 -10.57
N GLN A 257 4.52 -2.25 -11.71
CA GLN A 257 4.29 -0.81 -11.80
C GLN A 257 3.20 -0.47 -12.81
N GLY A 258 2.58 0.71 -12.64
CA GLY A 258 1.55 1.23 -13.53
C GLY A 258 0.14 1.08 -12.96
N TRP A 259 -0.85 1.51 -13.74
CA TRP A 259 -2.27 1.39 -13.41
C TRP A 259 -3.13 1.49 -14.67
N PHE A 260 -4.42 1.19 -14.53
CA PHE A 260 -5.46 1.19 -15.57
C PHE A 260 -5.86 2.58 -16.11
N HIS A 261 -5.08 3.61 -15.80
CA HIS A 261 -5.07 4.87 -16.57
C HIS A 261 -3.99 4.86 -17.67
N HIS A 262 -3.35 3.71 -17.92
CA HIS A 262 -2.40 3.48 -19.00
C HIS A 262 -1.27 4.52 -19.07
N GLN A 263 -0.67 4.84 -17.91
CA GLN A 263 0.45 5.79 -17.77
C GLN A 263 0.15 7.22 -18.24
N VAL A 264 -1.12 7.58 -18.42
CA VAL A 264 -1.52 8.96 -18.70
C VAL A 264 -1.41 9.80 -17.42
N GLU A 265 -0.40 10.67 -17.37
CA GLU A 265 -0.27 11.68 -16.33
C GLU A 265 -1.31 12.79 -16.52
N ALA A 266 -2.15 13.01 -15.51
CA ALA A 266 -3.12 14.09 -15.50
C ALA A 266 -3.09 14.86 -14.18
N ARG A 267 -3.24 16.19 -14.25
CA ARG A 267 -3.47 17.03 -13.08
C ARG A 267 -4.89 16.76 -12.58
N MET A 268 -5.01 16.13 -11.42
CA MET A 268 -6.31 15.79 -10.80
C MET A 268 -6.54 16.64 -9.56
N ASP A 269 -7.77 17.15 -9.40
CA ASP A 269 -8.09 18.09 -8.31
C ASP A 269 -8.41 17.39 -6.98
N ARG A 270 -8.66 16.06 -6.98
CA ARG A 270 -9.28 15.37 -5.83
C ARG A 270 -8.85 13.91 -5.54
N THR A 271 -7.75 13.39 -6.07
CA THR A 271 -7.37 11.98 -5.82
C THR A 271 -5.98 11.79 -5.22
N THR A 272 -5.95 10.98 -4.15
CA THR A 272 -4.79 10.26 -3.62
C THR A 272 -4.52 9.01 -4.48
N TRP A 273 -4.26 9.18 -5.78
CA TRP A 273 -3.68 8.07 -6.54
C TRP A 273 -2.22 7.94 -6.13
N ASP A 274 -1.98 7.13 -5.10
CA ASP A 274 -0.64 6.65 -4.81
C ASP A 274 -0.34 5.54 -5.85
N PRO A 275 0.78 5.58 -6.58
CA PRO A 275 1.15 4.61 -7.64
C PRO A 275 1.31 3.12 -7.21
N ASP A 276 0.75 2.71 -6.07
CA ASP A 276 0.69 1.36 -5.48
C ASP A 276 -0.73 0.76 -5.65
N GLY A 277 -1.59 1.33 -6.51
CA GLY A 277 -2.96 0.85 -6.75
C GLY A 277 -3.02 -0.67 -7.04
N LEU A 278 -2.04 -1.21 -7.75
CA LEU A 278 -1.94 -2.65 -8.03
C LEU A 278 -1.81 -3.50 -6.77
N LEU A 279 -1.18 -2.99 -5.70
CA LEU A 279 -1.08 -3.69 -4.40
C LEU A 279 -2.42 -3.77 -3.66
N ARG A 280 -3.47 -3.07 -4.10
CA ARG A 280 -4.83 -3.26 -3.57
C ARG A 280 -5.49 -4.49 -4.17
N LEU A 281 -5.09 -4.91 -5.38
CA LEU A 281 -5.72 -6.01 -6.09
C LEU A 281 -5.61 -7.37 -5.39
N PRO A 282 -4.51 -7.75 -4.69
CA PRO A 282 -4.49 -8.98 -3.89
C PRO A 282 -5.62 -9.06 -2.85
N SER A 283 -5.98 -7.93 -2.24
CA SER A 283 -7.07 -7.86 -1.25
C SER A 283 -8.46 -7.96 -1.87
N CYS A 284 -8.61 -7.57 -3.14
CA CYS A 284 -9.89 -7.56 -3.85
C CYS A 284 -10.10 -8.81 -4.74
N HIS A 285 -9.02 -9.39 -5.26
CA HIS A 285 -9.06 -10.51 -6.20
C HIS A 285 -9.57 -11.78 -5.54
N GLY A 286 -9.19 -12.07 -4.28
CA GLY A 286 -9.63 -13.27 -3.55
C GLY A 286 -8.91 -14.57 -3.94
N GLY A 287 -7.85 -14.48 -4.76
CA GLY A 287 -6.99 -15.58 -5.18
C GLY A 287 -5.51 -15.16 -5.27
N PRO A 288 -4.62 -16.05 -5.72
CA PRO A 288 -3.20 -15.72 -5.90
C PRO A 288 -2.99 -14.62 -6.96
N VAL A 289 -2.16 -13.64 -6.63
CA VAL A 289 -1.77 -12.53 -7.52
C VAL A 289 -0.25 -12.54 -7.67
N LEU A 290 0.23 -12.69 -8.91
CA LEU A 290 1.65 -12.70 -9.26
C LEU A 290 2.06 -11.36 -9.88
N PHE A 291 2.97 -10.66 -9.22
CA PHE A 291 3.63 -9.48 -9.75
C PHE A 291 4.90 -9.86 -10.49
N VAL A 292 5.02 -9.39 -11.73
CA VAL A 292 6.15 -9.69 -12.62
C VAL A 292 7.00 -8.43 -12.80
N GLY A 293 8.30 -8.56 -12.49
CA GLY A 293 9.29 -7.52 -12.71
C GLY A 293 9.64 -7.37 -14.19
N LYS A 294 10.07 -6.16 -14.57
CA LYS A 294 10.50 -5.84 -15.95
C LYS A 294 11.86 -6.46 -16.30
N THR A 295 12.73 -6.64 -15.31
CA THR A 295 14.09 -7.14 -15.52
C THR A 295 14.07 -8.67 -15.50
N PRO A 296 14.45 -9.36 -16.59
CA PRO A 296 14.55 -10.81 -16.58
C PRO A 296 15.62 -11.25 -15.58
N LEU A 297 15.28 -12.24 -14.77
CA LEU A 297 16.21 -12.84 -13.83
C LEU A 297 17.11 -13.87 -14.55
N PRO A 298 18.38 -14.03 -14.11
CA PRO A 298 19.24 -15.06 -14.65
C PRO A 298 18.69 -16.46 -14.34
N ASP A 299 18.88 -17.41 -15.27
CA ASP A 299 18.41 -18.81 -15.12
C ASP A 299 19.01 -19.56 -13.91
N THR A 300 20.07 -19.01 -13.33
CA THR A 300 20.72 -19.49 -12.10
C THR A 300 19.96 -19.09 -10.84
N ALA A 301 18.96 -18.22 -10.91
CA ALA A 301 18.12 -17.86 -9.77
C ALA A 301 17.16 -19.02 -9.46
N ARG A 302 17.43 -19.73 -8.36
CA ARG A 302 16.71 -20.95 -7.94
C ARG A 302 16.19 -20.87 -6.50
N THR A 303 16.30 -19.72 -5.85
CA THR A 303 15.91 -19.53 -4.45
C THR A 303 14.52 -18.92 -4.35
N LEU A 304 13.60 -19.59 -3.66
CA LEU A 304 12.29 -19.08 -3.29
C LEU A 304 12.35 -18.51 -1.88
N VAL A 305 11.93 -17.27 -1.68
CA VAL A 305 11.80 -16.71 -0.33
C VAL A 305 10.34 -16.70 0.08
N VAL A 306 10.05 -17.26 1.25
CA VAL A 306 8.71 -17.28 1.84
C VAL A 306 8.73 -16.39 3.06
N ARG A 307 7.99 -15.27 3.04
CA ARG A 307 7.86 -14.38 4.20
C ARG A 307 6.62 -14.76 5.00
N ASP A 308 6.83 -15.27 6.20
CA ASP A 308 5.77 -15.73 7.11
C ASP A 308 5.53 -14.75 8.25
N CYS A 309 4.34 -14.17 8.26
CA CYS A 309 3.84 -13.28 9.30
C CYS A 309 2.74 -13.95 10.17
N GLY A 310 2.66 -15.29 10.14
CA GLY A 310 1.72 -16.11 10.88
C GLY A 310 0.44 -16.43 10.12
N GLU A 311 0.49 -16.43 8.79
CA GLU A 311 -0.67 -16.75 7.94
C GLU A 311 -0.83 -18.25 7.70
N ASP A 312 -1.99 -18.80 8.10
CA ASP A 312 -2.28 -20.24 7.97
C ASP A 312 -2.35 -20.73 6.50
N HIS A 313 -2.54 -19.82 5.53
CA HIS A 313 -2.63 -20.16 4.11
C HIS A 313 -1.31 -20.10 3.34
N LEU A 314 -0.21 -19.72 4.00
CA LEU A 314 1.06 -19.51 3.32
C LEU A 314 1.70 -20.80 2.82
N ALA A 315 1.77 -21.85 3.65
CA ALA A 315 2.29 -23.16 3.21
C ALA A 315 1.45 -23.77 2.06
N PRO A 316 0.10 -23.78 2.14
CA PRO A 316 -0.74 -24.17 0.99
C PRO A 316 -0.49 -23.35 -0.28
N LEU A 317 -0.21 -22.04 -0.16
CA LEU A 317 0.10 -21.18 -1.30
C LEU A 317 1.45 -21.55 -1.94
N VAL A 318 2.47 -21.81 -1.11
CA VAL A 318 3.80 -22.24 -1.59
C VAL A 318 3.69 -23.60 -2.28
N GLU A 319 3.00 -24.55 -1.67
CA GLU A 319 2.71 -25.84 -2.29
C GLU A 319 2.01 -25.68 -3.64
N TRP A 320 0.94 -24.89 -3.67
CA TRP A 320 0.18 -24.63 -4.89
C TRP A 320 1.06 -24.02 -5.99
N ALA A 321 1.94 -23.08 -5.65
CA ALA A 321 2.84 -22.46 -6.60
C ALA A 321 3.84 -23.47 -7.21
N LEU A 322 4.35 -24.40 -6.39
CA LEU A 322 5.28 -25.44 -6.82
C LEU A 322 4.56 -26.52 -7.66
N LEU A 323 3.36 -26.95 -7.27
CA LEU A 323 2.54 -27.90 -8.04
C LEU A 323 2.22 -27.37 -9.45
N ASN A 324 1.94 -26.07 -9.55
CA ASN A 324 1.66 -25.42 -10.83
C ASN A 324 2.94 -25.00 -11.59
N ASN A 325 4.11 -25.43 -11.13
CA ASN A 325 5.41 -25.16 -11.74
C ASN A 325 5.63 -23.67 -12.05
N LEU A 326 5.21 -22.79 -11.14
CA LEU A 326 5.41 -21.35 -11.32
C LEU A 326 6.91 -21.04 -11.44
N TRP A 327 7.73 -21.68 -10.61
CA TRP A 327 9.18 -21.55 -10.65
C TRP A 327 9.85 -22.90 -10.48
N GLU A 328 11.06 -23.01 -11.05
CA GLU A 328 11.95 -24.13 -10.80
C GLU A 328 12.93 -23.71 -9.71
N VAL A 329 12.71 -24.19 -8.49
CA VAL A 329 13.47 -23.78 -7.30
C VAL A 329 14.17 -24.98 -6.67
N THR A 330 15.37 -24.75 -6.15
CA THR A 330 16.16 -25.76 -5.44
C THR A 330 16.20 -25.50 -3.94
N ASP A 331 16.00 -24.25 -3.54
CA ASP A 331 16.15 -23.81 -2.16
C ASP A 331 14.97 -22.92 -1.76
N ILE A 332 14.41 -23.18 -0.58
CA ILE A 332 13.37 -22.39 0.06
C ILE A 332 13.97 -21.72 1.30
N VAL A 333 13.97 -20.40 1.29
CA VAL A 333 14.39 -19.57 2.41
C VAL A 333 13.14 -19.07 3.12
N HIS A 334 12.91 -19.57 4.32
CA HIS A 334 11.80 -19.18 5.17
C HIS A 334 12.19 -18.03 6.08
N VAL A 335 11.57 -16.87 5.89
CA VAL A 335 11.80 -15.65 6.68
C VAL A 335 10.61 -15.41 7.61
N ALA A 336 10.82 -15.65 8.89
CA ALA A 336 9.78 -15.53 9.91
C ALA A 336 10.31 -14.83 11.17
N GLU A 337 9.41 -14.24 11.96
CA GLU A 337 9.77 -13.80 13.31
C GLU A 337 10.01 -15.02 14.22
N LYS A 338 10.91 -14.88 15.22
CA LYS A 338 11.27 -16.00 16.11
C LYS A 338 10.08 -16.65 16.83
N GLN A 339 9.00 -15.90 17.01
CA GLN A 339 7.80 -16.34 17.74
C GLN A 339 6.81 -17.12 16.86
N ILE A 340 6.93 -17.01 15.54
CA ILE A 340 6.06 -17.69 14.58
C ILE A 340 6.57 -19.12 14.41
N LYS A 341 5.64 -20.09 14.49
CA LYS A 341 5.94 -21.50 14.21
C LYS A 341 6.07 -21.72 12.71
N ASP A 342 6.76 -22.77 12.30
CA ASP A 342 7.15 -22.93 10.88
C ASP A 342 6.02 -23.20 9.87
N GLY A 343 4.76 -23.13 10.28
CA GLY A 343 3.61 -22.92 9.40
C GLY A 343 3.33 -23.99 8.33
N GLY A 344 4.05 -25.11 8.31
CA GLY A 344 3.96 -26.12 7.25
C GLY A 344 4.97 -25.95 6.10
N VAL A 345 5.77 -24.88 6.10
CA VAL A 345 6.73 -24.57 5.02
C VAL A 345 7.87 -25.60 4.92
N PRO A 346 8.46 -26.10 6.03
CA PRO A 346 9.48 -27.16 5.96
C PRO A 346 8.97 -28.45 5.32
N GLU A 347 7.73 -28.85 5.61
CA GLU A 347 7.10 -30.05 5.07
C GLU A 347 6.89 -29.93 3.55
N VAL A 348 6.53 -28.73 3.08
CA VAL A 348 6.48 -28.45 1.64
C VAL A 348 7.86 -28.56 1.01
N ALA A 349 8.89 -27.97 1.63
CA ALA A 349 10.26 -28.05 1.11
C ALA A 349 10.75 -29.50 0.97
N ASP A 350 10.54 -30.33 1.99
CA ASP A 350 10.93 -31.75 1.98
C ASP A 350 10.20 -32.53 0.87
N ARG A 351 8.89 -32.32 0.71
CA ARG A 351 8.10 -33.00 -0.33
C ARG A 351 8.55 -32.67 -1.75
N PHE A 352 8.99 -31.43 -2.00
CA PHE A 352 9.51 -30.99 -3.30
C PHE A 352 11.03 -31.19 -3.43
N GLY A 353 11.69 -31.81 -2.44
CA GLY A 353 13.13 -32.06 -2.45
C GLY A 353 13.99 -30.78 -2.45
N CYS A 354 13.46 -29.68 -1.92
CA CYS A 354 14.13 -28.39 -1.86
C CYS A 354 14.96 -28.27 -0.58
N GLY A 355 16.14 -27.65 -0.66
CA GLY A 355 16.90 -27.21 0.52
C GLY A 355 16.07 -26.23 1.35
N TYR A 356 16.07 -26.38 2.67
CA TYR A 356 15.32 -25.50 3.57
C TYR A 356 16.28 -24.73 4.49
N THR A 357 16.13 -23.41 4.50
CA THR A 357 16.86 -22.54 5.43
C THR A 357 15.91 -21.57 6.09
N ARG A 358 16.10 -21.30 7.38
CA ARG A 358 15.27 -20.38 8.15
C ARG A 358 16.06 -19.15 8.57
N HIS A 359 15.52 -17.97 8.27
CA HIS A 359 16.09 -16.69 8.66
C HIS A 359 15.11 -15.91 9.54
N ALA A 360 15.65 -15.16 10.49
CA ALA A 360 14.86 -14.23 11.28
C ALA A 360 14.50 -13.01 10.42
N ALA A 361 13.24 -12.57 10.47
CA ALA A 361 12.81 -11.35 9.80
C ALA A 361 13.55 -10.12 10.36
N PRO A 362 14.01 -9.18 9.49
CA PRO A 362 14.67 -7.95 9.91
C PRO A 362 13.70 -6.94 10.52
N ASP A 363 12.43 -6.98 10.10
CA ASP A 363 11.37 -6.10 10.56
C ASP A 363 9.98 -6.77 10.56
N SER A 364 9.00 -6.06 11.11
CA SER A 364 7.59 -6.46 11.17
C SER A 364 6.78 -6.04 9.94
N VAL A 365 7.40 -5.52 8.88
CA VAL A 365 6.74 -4.74 7.80
C VAL A 365 6.80 -5.44 6.43
N CYS A 366 7.49 -6.58 6.33
CA CYS A 366 7.69 -7.49 5.17
C CYS A 366 9.11 -7.49 4.57
N GLY A 367 10.08 -6.88 5.26
CA GLY A 367 11.47 -6.89 4.81
C GLY A 367 12.06 -8.30 4.77
N ILE A 368 12.92 -8.55 3.78
CA ILE A 368 13.72 -9.76 3.63
C ILE A 368 15.18 -9.41 3.95
N PRO A 369 15.93 -10.27 4.65
CA PRO A 369 17.34 -10.02 4.96
C PRO A 369 18.18 -9.80 3.69
N PRO A 370 19.11 -8.83 3.68
CA PRO A 370 20.06 -8.70 2.59
C PRO A 370 21.00 -9.91 2.55
N GLY A 371 21.46 -10.28 1.35
CA GLY A 371 22.45 -11.35 1.14
C GLY A 371 21.89 -12.70 0.68
N ILE A 372 20.59 -12.79 0.37
CA ILE A 372 20.02 -13.97 -0.29
C ILE A 372 20.47 -13.99 -1.75
N VAL A 373 21.25 -15.00 -2.12
CA VAL A 373 21.79 -15.17 -3.46
C VAL A 373 20.79 -15.95 -4.33
N GLY A 374 20.68 -15.59 -5.60
CA GLY A 374 19.87 -16.33 -6.57
C GLY A 374 18.36 -16.23 -6.34
N LEU A 375 17.88 -15.13 -5.74
CA LEU A 375 16.47 -14.89 -5.51
C LEU A 375 15.68 -14.97 -6.82
N ARG A 376 14.76 -15.93 -6.94
CA ARG A 376 13.87 -16.09 -8.10
C ARG A 376 12.52 -15.44 -7.89
N ALA A 377 11.94 -15.66 -6.72
CA ALA A 377 10.63 -15.15 -6.36
C ALA A 377 10.47 -15.01 -4.84
N VAL A 378 9.50 -14.18 -4.46
CA VAL A 378 9.07 -13.99 -3.07
C VAL A 378 7.60 -14.35 -2.96
N VAL A 379 7.23 -15.09 -1.92
CA VAL A 379 5.83 -15.40 -1.57
C VAL A 379 5.46 -14.66 -0.29
N LEU A 380 4.36 -13.91 -0.34
CA LEU A 380 3.82 -13.14 0.78
C LEU A 380 2.38 -13.58 1.08
N GLY A 381 2.05 -13.78 2.35
CA GLY A 381 0.67 -14.00 2.80
C GLY A 381 -0.15 -12.72 2.93
N ARG A 382 0.51 -11.56 2.92
CA ARG A 382 -0.09 -10.22 3.06
C ARG A 382 0.67 -9.18 2.24
N THR A 383 -0.03 -8.14 1.84
CA THR A 383 0.54 -6.98 1.15
C THR A 383 1.38 -6.13 2.10
N PRO A 384 2.52 -5.59 1.62
CA PRO A 384 3.36 -4.72 2.43
C PRO A 384 2.62 -3.40 2.72
N ARG A 385 2.36 -3.11 4.01
CA ARG A 385 1.71 -1.86 4.46
C ARG A 385 2.74 -0.89 5.03
N PRO A 386 2.59 0.44 4.89
CA PRO A 386 1.50 1.15 4.20
C PRO A 386 1.60 1.06 2.67
N LEU A 387 0.46 1.12 1.98
CA LEU A 387 0.32 1.05 0.51
C LEU A 387 0.69 2.38 -0.19
N ARG A 388 1.72 3.09 0.30
CA ARG A 388 2.14 4.37 -0.26
C ARG A 388 3.42 4.22 -1.05
N THR A 389 3.44 4.63 -2.31
CA THR A 389 4.53 4.34 -3.25
C THR A 389 5.89 4.79 -2.80
N ASN A 390 5.95 5.96 -2.19
CA ASN A 390 7.19 6.65 -1.98
C ASN A 390 7.27 7.07 -0.52
N TRP A 391 7.75 6.17 0.33
CA TRP A 391 8.50 6.65 1.47
C TRP A 391 9.82 7.16 0.89
N PHE A 392 9.93 8.49 0.71
CA PHE A 392 11.11 9.14 0.16
C PHE A 392 11.50 8.77 -1.30
N GLY A 393 10.57 8.28 -2.14
CA GLY A 393 10.81 8.10 -3.58
C GLY A 393 11.23 6.69 -4.04
N ALA A 394 11.15 5.66 -3.20
CA ALA A 394 11.57 4.30 -3.55
C ALA A 394 10.38 3.35 -3.87
N PRO A 395 10.40 2.59 -4.99
CA PRO A 395 9.36 1.61 -5.36
C PRO A 395 9.00 0.63 -4.23
N TRP A 396 7.75 0.13 -4.20
CA TRP A 396 7.31 -0.80 -3.14
C TRP A 396 8.12 -2.09 -3.07
N LEU A 397 8.66 -2.59 -4.18
CA LEU A 397 9.55 -3.76 -4.19
C LEU A 397 10.79 -3.54 -3.31
N ASN A 398 11.31 -2.31 -3.26
CA ASN A 398 12.47 -1.97 -2.42
C ASN A 398 12.16 -2.08 -0.91
N ARG A 399 10.88 -2.13 -0.51
CA ARG A 399 10.48 -2.39 0.88
C ARG A 399 10.63 -3.87 1.25
N ILE A 400 10.51 -4.76 0.27
CA ILE A 400 10.66 -6.20 0.45
C ILE A 400 12.14 -6.57 0.38
N THR A 401 12.82 -6.16 -0.69
CA THR A 401 14.27 -6.32 -0.84
C THR A 401 14.81 -5.22 -1.74
N PRO A 402 15.89 -4.51 -1.35
CA PRO A 402 16.56 -3.57 -2.24
C PRO A 402 16.98 -4.27 -3.55
N ASP A 403 16.78 -3.60 -4.68
CA ASP A 403 17.17 -4.09 -6.02
C ASP A 403 16.46 -5.39 -6.46
N MET A 404 15.28 -5.66 -5.91
CA MET A 404 14.50 -6.83 -6.30
C MET A 404 14.06 -6.76 -7.77
N ALA A 405 14.67 -7.59 -8.60
CA ALA A 405 14.23 -7.89 -9.97
C ALA A 405 13.22 -9.06 -10.04
N GLY A 406 13.01 -9.74 -8.91
CA GLY A 406 12.22 -10.96 -8.72
C GLY A 406 10.73 -10.84 -9.02
N GLU A 407 10.07 -11.99 -9.10
CA GLU A 407 8.60 -12.07 -9.07
C GLU A 407 8.09 -12.07 -7.62
N VAL A 408 6.90 -11.52 -7.38
CA VAL A 408 6.27 -11.53 -6.04
C VAL A 408 4.89 -12.15 -6.16
N LEU A 409 4.64 -13.25 -5.45
CA LEU A 409 3.33 -13.87 -5.35
C LEU A 409 2.69 -13.46 -4.02
N ILE A 410 1.48 -12.90 -4.10
CA ILE A 410 0.72 -12.45 -2.95
C ILE A 410 -0.66 -13.09 -2.99
N MET A 411 -1.13 -13.61 -1.87
CA MET A 411 -2.53 -13.99 -1.69
C MET A 411 -2.97 -13.50 -0.32
N GLU A 412 -3.91 -12.56 -0.29
CA GLU A 412 -4.56 -12.15 0.97
C GLU A 412 -5.83 -12.98 1.21
N ARG A 413 -6.10 -13.29 2.47
CA ARG A 413 -7.30 -14.00 2.92
C ARG A 413 -8.01 -13.25 4.04
#